data_AF-A0A436H8Z1-F1
#
_entry.id   AF-A0A436H8Z1-F1
#
_cell.length_a   1.000
_cell.length_b   1.000
_cell.length_c   1.000
_cell.angle_alpha   90.00
_cell.angle_beta   90.00
_cell.angle_gamma   90.00
#
_symmetry.space_group_name_H-M   'P 1'
#
loop_
_entity.id
_entity.type
_entity.pdbx_description
1 polymer ?
#
loop_
_entity_poly.entity_id
_entity_poly.type
_entity_poly.pdbx_seq_one_letter_code
_entity_poly.pdbx_strand_id
1 'polypeptide(L)'
;MRALVVYCHPVPESFCAAIRDTAVDVLTRRGWEVRLLDLYAEKFDPVMGCDERRSYNDQAPQDPALKPHFELLNWAEAILFVYPTWWYG
;
A
#
# COMPACT_ATOMS: atom_id res chain seq x y z
N MET A 1 14.59 0.49 -11.85
CA MET A 1 13.11 0.47 -11.80
C MET A 1 12.67 0.74 -10.38
N ARG A 2 11.46 1.29 -10.19
CA ARG A 2 10.90 1.68 -8.89
C ARG A 2 9.66 0.87 -8.56
N ALA A 3 9.70 0.07 -7.50
CA ALA A 3 8.56 -0.72 -7.03
C ALA A 3 8.02 -0.21 -5.70
N LEU A 4 6.71 -0.02 -5.63
CA LEU A 4 5.97 0.13 -4.39
C LEU A 4 5.38 -1.23 -3.99
N VAL A 5 5.79 -1.76 -2.84
CA VAL A 5 5.17 -2.95 -2.24
C VAL A 5 4.15 -2.46 -1.23
N VAL A 6 2.86 -2.70 -1.48
CA VAL A 6 1.77 -2.41 -0.56
C VAL A 6 1.44 -3.69 0.19
N TYR A 7 1.59 -3.67 1.51
CA TYR A 7 1.39 -4.81 2.39
C TYR A 7 0.25 -4.54 3.37
N CYS A 8 -0.65 -5.53 3.51
CA CYS A 8 -1.81 -5.44 4.38
C CYS A 8 -2.03 -6.77 5.10
N HIS A 9 -1.40 -6.96 6.26
CA HIS A 9 -1.72 -8.07 7.17
C HIS A 9 -1.33 -7.72 8.62
N PRO A 10 -2.19 -7.99 9.62
CA PRO A 10 -1.96 -7.55 11.01
C PRO A 10 -0.91 -8.36 11.76
N VAL A 11 -0.69 -9.62 11.39
CA VAL A 11 0.24 -10.53 12.07
C VAL A 11 1.64 -10.45 11.43
N PRO A 12 2.69 -10.07 12.18
CA PRO A 12 4.06 -9.93 11.66
C PRO A 12 4.71 -11.24 11.21
N GLU A 13 4.32 -12.38 11.78
CA GLU A 13 4.85 -13.71 11.46
C GLU A 13 3.97 -14.47 10.44
N SER A 14 3.08 -13.76 9.74
CA SER A 14 2.16 -14.37 8.78
C SER A 14 2.88 -14.88 7.52
N PHE A 15 2.21 -15.77 6.79
CA PHE A 15 2.67 -16.17 5.45
C PHE A 15 2.74 -14.97 4.48
N CYS A 16 1.82 -14.01 4.60
CA CYS A 16 1.88 -12.77 3.81
C CYS A 16 3.11 -11.92 4.17
N ALA A 17 3.52 -11.87 5.44
CA ALA A 17 4.76 -11.20 5.83
C ALA A 17 5.98 -11.87 5.20
N ALA A 18 6.03 -13.21 5.17
CA ALA A 18 7.09 -13.95 4.49
C ALA A 18 7.12 -13.67 2.97
N ILE A 19 5.95 -13.54 2.32
CA ILE A 19 5.86 -13.15 0.90
C ILE A 19 6.38 -11.72 0.71
N ARG A 20 5.95 -10.76 1.55
CA ARG A 20 6.42 -9.36 1.52
C ARG A 20 7.95 -9.31 1.59
N ASP A 21 8.54 -9.98 2.59
CA ASP A 21 9.99 -9.95 2.81
C ASP A 21 10.75 -10.56 1.63
N THR A 22 10.24 -11.68 1.10
CA THR A 22 10.80 -12.33 -0.09
C THR A 22 10.73 -11.41 -1.32
N ALA A 23 9.60 -10.73 -1.53
CA ALA A 23 9.42 -9.84 -2.67
C ALA A 23 10.37 -8.63 -2.59
N VAL A 24 10.48 -8.00 -1.42
CA VAL A 24 11.40 -6.88 -1.19
C VAL A 24 12.84 -7.30 -1.43
N ASP A 25 13.27 -8.44 -0.88
CA ASP A 25 14.63 -8.97 -1.06
C ASP A 25 14.95 -9.24 -2.54
N VAL A 26 14.05 -9.95 -3.26
CA VAL A 26 14.27 -10.29 -4.68
C VAL A 26 14.32 -9.04 -5.57
N LEU A 27 13.41 -8.09 -5.37
CA LEU A 27 13.40 -6.85 -6.15
C LEU A 27 14.65 -6.02 -5.89
N THR A 28 15.05 -5.88 -4.63
CA THR A 28 16.27 -5.18 -4.23
C THR A 28 17.51 -5.83 -4.86
N ARG A 29 17.63 -7.17 -4.81
CA ARG A 29 18.75 -7.91 -5.43
C ARG A 29 18.81 -7.77 -6.95
N ARG A 30 17.69 -7.47 -7.61
CA ARG A 30 17.63 -7.17 -9.05
C ARG A 30 17.98 -5.71 -9.38
N GLY A 31 18.37 -4.91 -8.39
CA GLY A 31 18.75 -3.50 -8.56
C GLY A 31 17.54 -2.56 -8.70
N TRP A 32 16.36 -2.97 -8.22
CA TRP A 32 15.20 -2.09 -8.17
C TRP A 32 15.26 -1.25 -6.88
N GLU A 33 14.82 -0.01 -6.98
CA GLU A 33 14.49 0.79 -5.79
C GLU A 33 13.13 0.31 -5.28
N VAL A 34 13.04 -0.05 -4.01
CA VAL A 34 11.83 -0.60 -3.41
C VAL A 34 11.39 0.28 -2.24
N ARG A 35 10.12 0.67 -2.22
CA ARG A 35 9.46 1.26 -1.06
C ARG A 35 8.39 0.31 -0.55
N LEU A 36 8.34 0.12 0.77
CA LEU A 36 7.31 -0.68 1.44
C LEU A 36 6.30 0.25 2.11
N LEU A 37 5.02 0.03 1.81
CA LEU A 37 3.88 0.65 2.47
C LEU A 37 3.13 -0.42 3.27
N ASP A 38 3.31 -0.42 4.59
CA ASP A 38 2.61 -1.33 5.51
C ASP A 38 1.42 -0.61 6.13
N LEU A 39 0.21 -0.94 5.63
CA LEU A 39 -1.02 -0.24 6.01
C LEU A 39 -1.41 -0.47 7.49
N TYR A 40 -1.08 -1.64 8.04
CA TYR A 40 -1.35 -1.92 9.46
C TYR A 40 -0.35 -1.18 10.36
N ALA A 41 0.93 -1.15 9.99
CA ALA A 41 1.94 -0.41 10.75
C ALA A 41 1.69 1.11 10.72
N GLU A 42 1.23 1.65 9.59
CA GLU A 42 0.85 3.07 9.44
C GLU A 42 -0.44 3.41 10.19
N LYS A 43 -1.27 2.42 10.54
CA LYS A 43 -2.64 2.61 11.03
C LYS A 43 -3.51 3.38 10.03
N PHE A 44 -3.39 3.01 8.75
CA PHE A 44 -4.23 3.55 7.70
C PHE A 44 -5.72 3.43 8.07
N ASP A 45 -6.49 4.51 7.91
CA ASP A 45 -7.94 4.49 8.13
C ASP A 45 -8.64 4.03 6.83
N PRO A 46 -9.24 2.83 6.80
CA PRO A 46 -9.89 2.31 5.61
C PRO A 46 -11.35 2.79 5.47
N VAL A 47 -11.88 3.54 6.44
CA VAL A 47 -13.31 3.86 6.50
C VAL A 47 -13.59 5.11 5.69
N MET A 48 -14.29 4.95 4.57
CA MET A 48 -14.78 6.09 3.78
C MET A 48 -15.83 6.89 4.58
N GLY A 49 -15.52 8.16 4.84
CA GLY A 49 -16.40 9.08 5.57
C GLY A 49 -17.62 9.56 4.74
N CYS A 50 -18.62 10.12 5.42
CA CYS A 50 -19.83 10.64 4.77
C CYS A 50 -19.52 11.78 3.78
N ASP A 51 -18.72 12.76 4.21
CA ASP A 51 -18.37 13.91 3.36
C ASP A 51 -17.43 13.51 2.23
N GLU A 52 -16.50 12.58 2.50
CA GLU A 52 -15.64 11.98 1.49
C GLU A 52 -16.46 11.29 0.39
N ARG A 53 -17.49 10.51 0.78
CA ARG A 53 -18.42 9.89 -0.15
C ARG A 53 -19.25 10.90 -0.92
N ARG A 54 -19.70 11.99 -0.30
CA ARG A 54 -20.47 13.05 -0.97
C ARG A 54 -19.68 13.71 -2.08
N SER A 55 -18.39 13.96 -1.88
CA SER A 55 -17.55 14.67 -2.85
C SER A 55 -16.74 13.77 -3.79
N TYR A 56 -16.80 12.44 -3.63
CA TYR A 56 -15.96 11.44 -4.30
C TYR A 56 -15.86 11.61 -5.83
N ASN A 57 -16.96 12.00 -6.50
CA ASN A 57 -16.98 12.14 -7.97
C ASN A 57 -16.63 13.55 -8.46
N ASP A 58 -16.64 14.55 -7.56
CA ASP A 58 -16.57 15.96 -7.95
C ASP A 58 -15.18 16.56 -7.71
N GLN A 59 -14.42 16.02 -6.75
CA GLN A 59 -13.11 16.53 -6.39
C GLN A 59 -12.21 15.44 -5.82
N ALA A 60 -10.90 15.63 -5.97
CA ALA A 60 -9.90 14.79 -5.33
C ALA A 60 -9.97 14.91 -3.79
N PRO A 61 -9.62 13.84 -3.05
CA PRO A 61 -9.52 13.89 -1.59
C PRO A 61 -8.58 15.01 -1.15
N GLN A 62 -8.96 15.74 -0.09
CA GLN A 62 -8.15 16.83 0.48
C GLN A 62 -7.47 16.42 1.79
N ASP A 63 -7.59 15.15 2.20
CA ASP A 63 -6.96 14.66 3.42
C ASP A 63 -5.42 14.75 3.29
N PRO A 64 -4.74 15.57 4.12
CA PRO A 64 -3.30 15.66 4.12
C PRO A 64 -2.60 14.32 4.37
N ALA A 65 -3.25 13.37 5.05
CA ALA A 65 -2.72 12.04 5.30
C ALA A 65 -2.55 11.22 4.01
N LEU A 66 -3.26 11.55 2.93
CA LEU A 66 -3.13 10.88 1.63
C LEU A 66 -1.98 11.43 0.77
N LYS A 67 -1.43 12.60 1.11
CA LYS A 67 -0.34 13.21 0.33
C LYS A 67 0.89 12.30 0.20
N PRO A 68 1.40 11.66 1.27
CA PRO A 68 2.49 10.68 1.15
C PRO A 68 2.14 9.51 0.22
N HIS A 69 0.89 9.06 0.23
CA HIS A 69 0.42 7.97 -0.64
C HIS A 69 0.45 8.40 -2.11
N PHE A 70 0.01 9.63 -2.43
CA PHE A 70 0.11 10.17 -3.79
C PHE A 70 1.55 10.30 -4.27
N GLU A 71 2.48 10.68 -3.38
CA GLU A 71 3.91 10.75 -3.71
C GLU A 71 4.51 9.36 -3.97
N LEU A 72 4.11 8.34 -3.21
CA LEU A 72 4.50 6.95 -3.46
C LEU A 72 3.98 6.44 -4.81
N LEU A 73 2.71 6.71 -5.12
CA LEU A 73 2.08 6.30 -6.37
C LEU A 73 2.73 6.99 -7.59
N ASN A 74 3.00 8.29 -7.51
CA ASN A 74 3.69 9.03 -8.57
C ASN A 74 5.16 8.58 -8.74
N TRP A 75 5.79 8.13 -7.67
CA TRP A 75 7.17 7.62 -7.71
C TRP A 75 7.25 6.20 -8.29
N ALA A 76 6.23 5.36 -8.13
CA ALA A 76 6.27 3.96 -8.51
C ALA A 76 6.13 3.74 -10.02
N GLU A 77 6.92 2.80 -10.56
CA GLU A 77 6.79 2.28 -11.93
C GLU A 77 6.05 0.93 -11.95
N ALA A 78 6.06 0.23 -10.80
CA ALA A 78 5.29 -0.98 -10.56
C ALA A 78 4.75 -0.97 -9.13
N ILE A 79 3.56 -1.54 -8.94
CA ILE A 79 2.92 -1.70 -7.64
C ILE A 79 2.65 -3.18 -7.41
N LEU A 80 3.11 -3.71 -6.28
CA LEU A 80 2.86 -5.08 -5.85
C LEU A 80 2.01 -5.06 -4.58
N PHE A 81 0.83 -5.67 -4.64
CA PHE A 81 -0.04 -5.84 -3.47
C PHE A 81 0.21 -7.21 -2.82
N VAL A 82 0.49 -7.21 -1.52
CA VAL A 82 0.69 -8.42 -0.71
C VAL A 82 -0.32 -8.40 0.44
N TYR A 83 -1.37 -9.20 0.30
CA TYR A 83 -2.47 -9.30 1.25
C TYR A 83 -3.12 -10.69 1.17
N PRO A 84 -3.80 -11.15 2.22
CA PRO A 84 -4.57 -12.38 2.17
C PRO A 84 -5.88 -12.15 1.40
N THR A 85 -6.38 -13.15 0.69
CA THR A 85 -7.75 -13.09 0.18
C THR A 85 -8.72 -13.33 1.33
N TRP A 86 -9.41 -12.28 1.78
CA TRP A 86 -10.50 -12.38 2.74
C TRP A 86 -11.82 -12.20 2.01
N TRP A 87 -12.78 -13.10 2.24
CA TRP A 87 -14.16 -12.99 1.72
C TRP A 87 -14.28 -12.70 0.21
N TYR A 88 -13.36 -13.25 -0.60
CA TYR A 88 -13.33 -13.12 -2.07
C TYR A 88 -12.99 -11.73 -2.64
N GLY A 89 -12.56 -10.77 -1.82
CA GLY A 89 -12.15 -9.45 -2.30
C GLY A 89 -11.89 -8.46 -1.20
#